data_AF-A0A1W2G605-F1
#
_entry.id   AF-A0A1W2G605-F1
#
_cell.length_a   1.000
_cell.length_b   1.000
_cell.length_c   1.000
_cell.angle_alpha   90.00
_cell.angle_beta   90.00
_cell.angle_gamma   90.00
#
_symmetry.space_group_name_H-M   'P 1'
#
loop_
_entity.id
_entity.type
_entity.pdbx_description
1 polymer ?
#
loop_
_entity_poly.entity_id
_entity_poly.type
_entity_poly.pdbx_seq_one_letter_code
_entity_poly.pdbx_strand_id
1 'polypeptide(L)'
;MTGKNELRPVLVNDKGKSIKGFFHRFVYKLANYHSETHVLVELEDGRLRYFEPFYVQFSDRKKNSDKSNNDKCEKPNKKKEETP
;
A
#
# COMPACT_ATOMS: atom_id res chain seq x y z
N MET A 1 -16.56 8.72 24.14
CA MET A 1 -16.61 8.88 22.68
C MET A 1 -15.25 9.42 22.25
N THR A 2 -14.32 8.56 21.87
CA THR A 2 -12.91 8.91 21.65
C THR A 2 -12.45 8.27 20.34
N GLY A 3 -11.95 9.08 19.39
CA GLY A 3 -11.14 8.58 18.26
C GLY A 3 -11.63 8.87 16.83
N LYS A 4 -12.88 9.31 16.61
CA LYS A 4 -13.39 9.51 15.23
C LYS A 4 -12.66 10.59 14.40
N ASN A 5 -11.79 11.39 15.02
CA ASN A 5 -11.08 12.50 14.36
C ASN A 5 -9.57 12.27 14.14
N GLU A 6 -9.01 11.10 14.46
CA GLU A 6 -7.55 10.89 14.40
C GLU A 6 -7.09 9.91 13.31
N LEU A 7 -7.95 8.98 12.88
CA LEU A 7 -7.54 7.96 11.91
C LEU A 7 -7.58 8.51 10.49
N ARG A 8 -6.52 8.22 9.73
CA ARG A 8 -6.39 8.72 8.36
C ARG A 8 -7.27 7.92 7.39
N PRO A 9 -8.01 8.57 6.51
CA PRO A 9 -8.90 7.88 5.59
C PRO A 9 -8.09 7.14 4.51
N VAL A 10 -8.55 5.95 4.15
CA VAL A 10 -7.97 5.10 3.12
C VAL A 10 -9.02 4.61 2.13
N LEU A 11 -8.57 4.35 0.92
CA LEU A 11 -9.28 3.61 -0.11
C LEU A 11 -8.53 2.30 -0.34
N VAL A 12 -9.25 1.18 -0.24
CA VAL A 12 -8.71 -0.16 -0.47
C VAL A 12 -9.27 -0.71 -1.77
N ASN A 13 -8.40 -1.13 -2.68
CA ASN A 13 -8.80 -1.77 -3.94
C ASN A 13 -8.58 -3.29 -3.85
N ASP A 14 -9.56 -4.01 -3.31
CA ASP A 14 -9.49 -5.48 -3.16
C ASP A 14 -10.40 -6.15 -4.20
N LYS A 15 -9.81 -7.03 -5.04
CA LYS A 15 -10.54 -7.81 -6.06
C LYS A 15 -11.47 -6.98 -6.96
N GLY A 16 -11.01 -5.79 -7.36
CA GLY A 16 -11.79 -4.88 -8.21
C GLY A 16 -12.90 -4.10 -7.50
N LYS A 17 -13.03 -4.22 -6.18
CA LYS A 17 -13.95 -3.42 -5.36
C LYS A 17 -13.16 -2.37 -4.58
N SER A 18 -13.61 -1.12 -4.66
CA SER A 18 -13.08 -0.05 -3.82
C SER A 18 -13.85 0.02 -2.50
N ILE A 19 -13.15 -0.15 -1.39
CA ILE A 19 -13.69 -0.12 -0.03
C ILE A 19 -13.11 1.12 0.67
N LYS A 20 -13.97 1.91 1.31
CA LYS A 20 -13.55 3.05 2.13
C LYS A 20 -13.39 2.63 3.57
N GLY A 21 -12.43 3.23 4.26
CA GLY A 21 -12.22 3.03 5.68
C GLY A 21 -11.16 3.96 6.24
N PHE A 22 -10.68 3.64 7.43
CA PHE A 22 -9.69 4.41 8.16
C PHE A 22 -8.50 3.53 8.52
N PHE A 23 -7.30 4.01 8.24
CA PHE A 23 -6.06 3.33 8.61
C PHE A 23 -5.90 3.33 10.12
N HIS A 24 -5.68 2.14 10.69
CA HIS A 24 -5.40 1.98 12.11
C HIS A 24 -3.91 1.78 12.37
N ARG A 25 -3.31 0.71 11.84
CA ARG A 25 -1.88 0.38 12.00
C ARG A 25 -1.45 -0.73 11.04
N PHE A 26 -0.14 -0.92 10.89
CA PHE A 26 0.40 -2.16 10.35
C PHE A 26 0.34 -3.29 11.39
N VAL A 27 0.12 -4.52 10.94
CA VAL A 27 0.06 -5.73 11.75
C VAL A 27 0.83 -6.84 11.05
N TYR A 28 1.62 -7.59 11.81
CA TYR A 28 2.34 -8.76 11.31
C TYR A 28 1.54 -10.02 11.63
N LYS A 29 1.23 -10.82 10.61
CA LYS A 29 0.57 -12.12 10.75
C LYS A 29 1.59 -13.22 10.51
N LEU A 30 1.68 -14.17 11.43
CA LEU A 30 2.47 -15.38 11.23
C LEU A 30 1.72 -16.33 10.29
N ALA A 31 2.34 -16.65 9.16
CA ALA A 31 1.87 -17.65 8.21
C ALA A 31 3.04 -18.56 7.86
N ASN A 32 2.89 -19.87 8.12
CA ASN A 32 3.85 -20.92 7.73
C ASN A 32 5.33 -20.53 7.93
N TYR A 33 5.69 -20.17 9.18
CA TYR A 33 7.05 -19.81 9.61
C TYR A 33 7.58 -18.44 9.16
N HIS A 34 6.79 -17.65 8.45
CA HIS A 34 7.14 -16.28 8.08
C HIS A 34 6.13 -15.27 8.64
N SER A 35 6.57 -14.02 8.81
CA SER A 35 5.71 -12.91 9.23
C SER A 35 5.35 -12.06 8.02
N GLU A 36 4.07 -11.99 7.70
CA GLU A 36 3.54 -11.19 6.60
C GLU A 36 2.97 -9.87 7.12
N THR A 37 3.36 -8.77 6.49
CA THR A 37 2.87 -7.43 6.86
C THR A 37 1.50 -7.18 6.25
N HIS A 38 0.55 -6.79 7.09
CA HIS A 38 -0.81 -6.42 6.72
C HIS A 38 -1.15 -5.03 7.25
N VAL A 39 -2.19 -4.42 6.69
CA VAL A 39 -2.78 -3.17 7.18
C VAL A 39 -4.10 -3.48 7.88
N LEU A 40 -4.26 -2.99 9.09
CA LEU A 40 -5.53 -3.00 9.81
C LEU A 40 -6.32 -1.74 9.45
N VAL A 41 -7.50 -1.94 8.86
CA VAL A 41 -8.42 -0.86 8.45
C VAL A 41 -9.73 -1.00 9.21
N GLU A 42 -10.21 0.12 9.74
CA GLU A 42 -11.55 0.27 10.29
C GLU A 42 -12.52 0.66 9.17
N LEU A 43 -13.54 -0.15 8.95
CA LEU A 43 -14.58 0.11 7.96
C LEU A 43 -15.60 1.12 8.52
N GLU A 44 -16.41 1.70 7.64
CA GLU A 44 -17.46 2.68 8.02
C GLU A 44 -18.51 2.09 8.99
N ASP A 45 -18.68 0.77 9.00
CA ASP A 45 -19.56 0.05 9.93
C ASP A 45 -18.89 -0.30 11.28
N GLY A 46 -17.66 0.18 11.51
CA GLY A 46 -16.88 -0.05 12.73
C GLY A 46 -16.16 -1.40 12.79
N ARG A 47 -16.29 -2.26 11.76
CA ARG A 47 -15.55 -3.53 11.72
C ARG A 47 -14.10 -3.31 11.35
N LEU A 48 -13.21 -4.08 11.98
CA LEU A 48 -11.80 -4.11 11.64
C LEU A 48 -11.51 -5.23 10.63
N ARG A 49 -10.74 -4.92 9.57
CA ARG A 49 -10.29 -5.90 8.57
C ARG A 49 -8.82 -5.73 8.22
N TYR A 50 -8.19 -6.86 7.90
CA TYR A 50 -6.83 -6.91 7.38
C TYR A 50 -6.85 -6.85 5.86
N PHE A 51 -5.97 -6.03 5.30
CA PHE A 51 -5.73 -5.94 3.87
C PHE A 51 -4.23 -6.02 3.61
N GLU A 52 -3.85 -6.50 2.43
CA GLU A 52 -2.45 -6.39 2.01
C GLU A 52 -2.09 -4.91 1.79
N PRO A 53 -0.90 -4.46 2.22
CA PRO A 53 -0.50 -3.06 2.10
C PRO A 53 -0.58 -2.52 0.67
N PHE A 54 -0.31 -3.38 -0.32
CA PHE A 54 -0.34 -3.02 -1.74
C PHE A 54 -1.69 -2.47 -2.19
N TYR A 55 -2.80 -2.93 -1.61
CA TYR A 55 -4.14 -2.52 -1.99
C TYR A 55 -4.64 -1.27 -1.25
N VAL A 56 -3.91 -0.75 -0.27
CA VAL A 56 -4.35 0.36 0.58
C VAL A 56 -3.71 1.67 0.15
N GLN A 57 -4.52 2.68 -0.13
CA GLN A 57 -4.08 4.03 -0.49
C GLN A 57 -4.68 5.07 0.46
N PHE A 58 -3.86 5.98 0.97
CA PHE A 58 -4.36 7.13 1.73
C PHE A 58 -5.13 8.09 0.81
N SER A 59 -6.39 8.37 1.14
CA SER A 59 -7.29 9.15 0.30
C SER A 59 -7.20 10.67 0.53
N ASP A 60 -6.58 11.08 1.63
CA ASP A 60 -6.31 12.48 1.98
C ASP A 60 -5.02 13.03 1.33
N ARG A 61 -4.18 12.16 0.76
CA ARG A 61 -3.09 12.62 -0.10
C ARG A 61 -3.70 13.12 -1.41
N LYS A 62 -3.59 14.43 -1.66
CA LYS A 62 -3.79 14.98 -3.01
C LYS A 62 -2.95 14.14 -3.96
N LYS A 63 -3.56 13.64 -5.03
CA LYS A 63 -2.81 13.21 -6.22
C LYS A 63 -2.12 14.46 -6.75
N ASN A 64 -0.98 14.82 -6.17
CA ASN A 64 0.06 15.44 -6.95
C ASN A 64 0.42 14.34 -7.95
N SER A 65 -0.30 14.35 -9.08
CA SER A 65 0.21 13.77 -10.30
C SER A 65 1.55 14.47 -10.53
N ASP A 66 2.62 13.89 -9.99
CA ASP A 66 3.93 14.09 -10.55
C ASP A 66 3.78 13.65 -12.00
N LYS A 67 3.61 14.63 -12.88
CA LYS A 67 3.90 14.49 -14.30
C LYS A 67 5.40 14.23 -14.41
N SER A 68 5.87 13.06 -13.99
CA SER A 68 7.17 12.57 -14.42
C SER A 68 6.99 11.94 -15.79
N ASN A 69 6.88 12.80 -16.81
CA ASN A 69 7.42 12.44 -18.11
C ASN A 69 8.94 12.41 -17.95
N ASN A 70 9.52 11.21 -17.98
CA ASN A 70 10.88 10.85 -18.43
C ASN A 70 11.06 9.37 -18.06
N ASP A 71 10.80 8.47 -19.01
CA ASP A 71 11.78 7.94 -19.96
C ASP A 71 12.84 7.03 -19.33
N LYS A 72 12.83 5.79 -19.84
CA LYS A 72 13.91 4.80 -19.84
C LYS A 72 14.44 4.33 -18.49
N CYS A 73 13.91 3.18 -18.09
CA CYS A 73 14.71 2.17 -17.39
C CYS A 73 15.83 1.71 -18.34
N GLU A 74 16.97 2.39 -18.33
CA GLU A 74 18.18 1.94 -19.03
C GLU A 74 18.68 0.67 -18.34
N LYS A 75 18.63 -0.45 -19.07
CA LYS A 75 19.28 -1.69 -18.67
C LYS A 75 20.80 -1.42 -18.55
N PRO A 76 21.48 -1.88 -17.50
CA PRO A 76 22.94 -1.78 -17.44
C PRO A 76 23.56 -2.58 -18.58
N ASN A 77 24.36 -1.91 -19.40
CA ASN A 77 25.15 -2.51 -20.48
C ASN A 77 26.09 -3.58 -19.89
N LYS A 78 25.93 -4.83 -20.34
CA LYS A 78 26.92 -5.90 -20.15
C LYS A 78 28.11 -5.57 -21.05
N LYS A 79 29.19 -5.06 -20.46
CA LYS A 79 30.50 -4.91 -21.11
C LYS A 79 30.96 -6.33 -21.49
N LYS A 80 31.14 -6.60 -22.79
CA LYS A 80 31.84 -7.80 -23.25
C LYS A 80 33.31 -7.64 -22.84
N GLU A 81 33.78 -8.55 -22.03
CA GLU A 81 35.17 -8.72 -21.66
C GLU A 81 35.80 -9.62 -22.73
N GLU A 82 36.58 -9.02 -23.64
CA GLU A 82 37.49 -9.76 -24.51
C GLU A 82 38.68 -10.18 -23.64
N THR A 83 38.88 -11.50 -23.55
CA THR A 83 40.09 -12.12 -22.98
C THR A 83 41.02 -12.53 -24.14
N PRO A 84 42.33 -12.69 -23.89
CA PRO A 84 43.43 -12.18 -24.71
C PRO A 84 43.76 -12.96 -25.97
#